data_AF-A0A944BXW8-F1
#
_entry.id   AF-A0A944BXW8-F1
#
_cell.length_a   1.000
_cell.length_b   1.000
_cell.length_c   1.000
_cell.angle_alpha   90.00
_cell.angle_beta   90.00
_cell.angle_gamma   90.00
#
_symmetry.space_group_name_H-M   'P 1'
#
loop_
_entity.id
_entity.type
_entity.pdbx_description
1 polymer ?
#
loop_
_entity_poly.entity_id
_entity_poly.type
_entity_poly.pdbx_seq_one_letter_code
_entity_poly.pdbx_strand_id
1 'polypeptide(L)'
;DFYEKAKNFSLFTDVKGAHFTYDEYRDLIKAQQTDKDGNLIYLYATDKEEQYTYIEAAEAKGYSVLLLDGQLDTAMVGLLEQKFEKSRFTRVDSDVIDRLIVKEEKKDTVVSEADSRNLSGIFTAELPKIDKAEFHVETAALGEEASPVMITQSEYMRRMKDMSKFQQGMSFYGEMPDMYNLVLNADHKLVKEVLEDMNQNLSEKLQPIENEIKGLEARRDALHAAQKDKKYDELTDDDKEQNKQVDEALAAQEDARKEVWANYGKQNPIVPQLIDLALLQNGLLRGEALSKFIRRSVDLIKG
;
A
#
# COMPACT_ATOMS: atom_id res chain seq x y z
N ASP A 1 -11.81 21.66 -33.03
CA ASP A 1 -11.65 21.45 -31.58
C ASP A 1 -10.41 22.21 -31.10
N PHE A 2 -10.41 22.78 -29.89
CA PHE A 2 -9.27 23.53 -29.33
C PHE A 2 -8.10 22.59 -29.04
N TYR A 3 -8.39 21.40 -28.52
CA TYR A 3 -7.39 20.36 -28.24
C TYR A 3 -6.53 20.03 -29.47
N GLU A 4 -7.16 19.80 -30.62
CA GLU A 4 -6.46 19.45 -31.86
C GLU A 4 -5.49 20.54 -32.35
N LYS A 5 -5.76 21.80 -32.00
CA LYS A 5 -4.86 22.92 -32.28
C LYS A 5 -3.77 23.05 -31.23
N ALA A 6 -4.10 22.78 -29.96
CA ALA A 6 -3.23 22.96 -28.82
C ALA A 6 -2.16 21.88 -28.68
N LYS A 7 -2.50 20.62 -28.98
CA LYS A 7 -1.64 19.45 -28.73
C LYS A 7 -0.23 19.56 -29.35
N ASN A 8 -0.09 20.28 -30.47
CA ASN A 8 1.17 20.39 -31.20
C ASN A 8 2.16 21.38 -30.56
N PHE A 9 1.71 22.24 -29.64
CA PHE A 9 2.56 23.18 -28.92
C PHE A 9 2.52 22.97 -27.40
N SER A 10 1.78 21.97 -26.92
CA SER A 10 1.81 21.54 -25.54
C SER A 10 3.11 20.81 -25.22
N LEU A 11 3.68 21.09 -24.05
CA LEU A 11 4.90 20.47 -23.57
C LEU A 11 4.66 19.82 -22.22
N PHE A 12 5.23 18.64 -22.04
CA PHE A 12 5.49 18.04 -20.75
C PHE A 12 6.83 18.52 -20.21
N THR A 13 6.93 18.59 -18.88
CA THR A 13 8.19 18.82 -18.17
C THR A 13 8.48 17.60 -17.31
N ASP A 14 9.68 17.07 -17.36
CA ASP A 14 10.09 15.98 -16.47
C ASP A 14 10.64 16.49 -15.14
N VAL A 15 10.93 15.58 -14.22
CA VAL A 15 11.51 15.91 -12.92
C VAL A 15 12.93 16.53 -13.00
N LYS A 16 13.60 16.41 -14.16
CA LYS A 16 14.92 17.02 -14.44
C LYS A 16 14.80 18.39 -15.10
N GLY A 17 13.59 18.85 -15.40
CA GLY A 17 13.32 20.14 -16.05
C GLY A 17 13.47 20.11 -17.56
N ALA A 18 13.60 18.93 -18.19
CA ALA A 18 13.58 18.80 -19.63
C ALA A 18 12.15 18.91 -20.16
N HIS A 19 12.00 19.56 -21.32
CA HIS A 19 10.70 19.77 -21.95
C HIS A 19 10.56 18.90 -23.19
N PHE A 20 9.37 18.32 -23.36
CA PHE A 20 9.07 17.39 -24.46
C PHE A 20 7.70 17.69 -25.02
N THR A 21 7.55 17.64 -26.34
CA THR A 21 6.22 17.46 -26.94
C THR A 21 5.63 16.11 -26.53
N TYR A 22 4.32 15.94 -26.70
CA TYR A 22 3.65 14.67 -26.36
C TYR A 22 4.22 13.48 -27.14
N ASP A 23 4.56 13.68 -28.41
CA ASP A 23 5.16 12.63 -29.24
C ASP A 23 6.59 12.30 -28.82
N GLU A 24 7.41 13.31 -28.52
CA GLU A 24 8.79 13.10 -28.03
C GLU A 24 8.80 12.35 -26.69
N TYR A 25 7.91 12.72 -25.76
CA TYR A 25 7.84 12.04 -24.48
C TYR A 25 7.37 10.60 -24.65
N ARG A 26 6.33 10.36 -25.45
CA ARG A 26 5.86 9.00 -25.79
C ARG A 26 7.01 8.15 -26.34
N ASP A 27 7.78 8.70 -27.27
CA ASP A 27 8.89 7.98 -27.90
C ASP A 27 10.05 7.71 -26.95
N LEU A 28 10.31 8.61 -25.99
CA LEU A 28 11.27 8.42 -24.90
C LEU A 28 10.87 7.23 -24.01
N ILE A 29 9.59 7.15 -23.61
CA ILE A 29 9.17 6.21 -22.56
C ILE A 29 8.70 4.85 -23.10
N LYS A 30 8.25 4.75 -24.36
CA LYS A 30 7.60 3.52 -24.89
C LYS A 30 8.38 2.23 -24.71
N ALA A 31 9.71 2.27 -24.77
CA ALA A 31 10.54 1.08 -24.63
C ALA A 31 10.54 0.57 -23.18
N GLN A 32 10.65 1.48 -22.21
CA GLN A 32 10.86 1.13 -20.80
C GLN A 32 9.59 1.19 -19.96
N GLN A 33 8.56 1.94 -20.36
CA GLN A 33 7.36 2.18 -19.55
C GLN A 33 6.08 1.58 -20.12
N THR A 34 6.18 0.61 -21.02
CA THR A 34 5.00 -0.17 -21.47
C THR A 34 4.80 -1.37 -20.54
N ASP A 35 3.61 -1.55 -19.99
CA ASP A 35 3.27 -2.71 -19.16
C ASP A 35 3.07 -3.99 -20.02
N LYS A 36 2.88 -5.14 -19.34
CA LYS A 36 2.67 -6.44 -19.98
C LYS A 36 1.40 -6.51 -20.85
N ASP A 37 0.42 -5.65 -20.59
CA ASP A 37 -0.85 -5.57 -21.32
C ASP A 37 -0.75 -4.62 -22.53
N GLY A 38 0.41 -4.00 -22.73
CA GLY A 38 0.69 -3.07 -23.81
C GLY A 38 0.18 -1.65 -23.56
N ASN A 39 -0.11 -1.28 -22.31
CA ASN A 39 -0.40 0.11 -21.95
C ASN A 39 0.89 0.87 -21.68
N LEU A 40 1.00 2.07 -22.24
CA LEU A 40 2.07 3.00 -21.93
C LEU A 40 1.77 3.76 -20.64
N ILE A 41 2.66 3.62 -19.66
CA ILE A 41 2.50 4.22 -18.33
C ILE A 41 3.29 5.52 -18.25
N TYR A 42 2.57 6.62 -18.11
CA TYR A 42 3.12 7.95 -17.87
C TYR A 42 3.25 8.16 -16.36
N LEU A 43 4.44 7.87 -15.83
CA LEU A 43 4.75 8.17 -14.43
C LEU A 43 4.84 9.68 -14.22
N TYR A 44 4.25 10.18 -13.15
CA TYR A 44 4.33 11.58 -12.78
C TYR A 44 4.47 11.80 -11.27
N ALA A 45 5.04 12.93 -10.90
CA ALA A 45 5.12 13.47 -9.56
C ALA A 45 4.36 14.80 -9.52
N THR A 46 3.72 15.10 -8.41
CA THR A 46 3.08 16.38 -8.13
C THR A 46 3.92 17.26 -7.21
N ASP A 47 4.89 16.66 -6.51
CA ASP A 47 5.84 17.36 -5.64
C ASP A 47 7.19 16.63 -5.69
N LYS A 48 8.26 17.34 -6.07
CA LYS A 48 9.60 16.74 -6.21
C LYS A 48 10.25 16.38 -4.89
N GLU A 49 9.95 17.11 -3.83
CA GLU A 49 10.58 16.95 -2.52
C GLU A 49 9.87 15.87 -1.73
N GLU A 50 8.54 15.93 -1.64
CA GLU A 50 7.73 14.92 -0.93
C GLU A 50 7.83 13.55 -1.59
N GLN A 51 7.99 13.50 -2.92
CA GLN A 51 8.01 12.24 -3.68
C GLN A 51 9.41 11.81 -4.11
N TYR A 52 10.46 12.44 -3.58
CA TYR A 52 11.85 12.24 -3.99
C TYR A 52 12.26 10.77 -4.06
N THR A 53 12.02 9.99 -3.00
CA THR A 53 12.40 8.57 -2.92
C THR A 53 11.71 7.71 -3.98
N TYR A 54 10.45 8.02 -4.33
CA TYR A 54 9.73 7.30 -5.37
C TYR A 54 10.22 7.68 -6.77
N ILE A 55 10.59 8.94 -6.96
CA ILE A 55 11.24 9.43 -8.19
C ILE A 55 12.58 8.72 -8.37
N GLU A 56 13.42 8.68 -7.33
CA GLU A 56 14.71 7.99 -7.35
C GLU A 56 14.56 6.51 -7.70
N ALA A 57 13.60 5.81 -7.09
CA ALA A 57 13.30 4.41 -7.40
C ALA A 57 12.88 4.20 -8.86
N ALA A 58 12.10 5.13 -9.42
CA ALA A 58 11.73 5.11 -10.84
C ALA A 58 12.94 5.34 -11.75
N GLU A 59 13.77 6.33 -11.44
CA GLU A 59 14.98 6.64 -12.21
C GLU A 59 16.02 5.51 -12.17
N ALA A 60 16.15 4.82 -11.04
CA ALA A 60 17.03 3.65 -10.88
C ALA A 60 16.62 2.49 -11.81
N LYS A 61 15.33 2.38 -12.14
CA LYS A 61 14.79 1.43 -13.14
C LYS A 61 14.91 1.95 -14.58
N GLY A 62 15.45 3.16 -14.77
CA GLY A 62 15.56 3.83 -16.07
C GLY A 62 14.24 4.44 -16.56
N TYR A 63 13.28 4.67 -15.66
CA TYR A 63 12.03 5.32 -16.00
C TYR A 63 12.16 6.85 -15.92
N SER A 64 11.36 7.53 -16.74
CA SER A 64 11.17 8.97 -16.76
C SER A 64 9.88 9.34 -16.04
N VAL A 65 9.97 10.37 -15.20
CA VAL A 65 8.87 10.87 -14.38
C VAL A 65 8.55 12.30 -14.79
N LEU A 66 7.28 12.56 -15.11
CA LEU A 66 6.76 13.91 -15.37
C LEU A 66 6.64 14.70 -14.07
N LEU A 67 6.87 16.01 -14.12
CA LEU A 67 6.43 16.92 -13.06
C LEU A 67 5.10 17.55 -13.48
N LEU A 68 4.06 17.24 -12.72
CA LEU A 68 2.68 17.71 -12.88
C LEU A 68 2.21 18.37 -11.58
N ASP A 69 2.84 19.49 -11.22
CA ASP A 69 2.62 20.27 -10.00
C ASP A 69 1.64 21.45 -10.17
N GLY A 70 1.03 21.56 -11.36
CA GLY A 70 0.08 22.61 -11.71
C GLY A 70 -1.35 22.30 -11.26
N GLN A 71 -2.11 23.36 -10.95
CA GLN A 71 -3.51 23.25 -10.49
C GLN A 71 -4.47 22.63 -11.52
N LEU A 72 -4.10 22.66 -12.81
CA LEU A 72 -4.91 22.11 -13.90
C LEU A 72 -4.49 20.69 -14.30
N ASP A 73 -3.40 20.17 -13.73
CA ASP A 73 -2.80 18.94 -14.22
C ASP A 73 -3.66 17.72 -13.95
N THR A 74 -4.37 17.66 -12.82
CA THR A 74 -5.32 16.56 -12.54
C THR A 74 -6.40 16.46 -13.61
N ALA A 75 -6.96 17.59 -14.04
CA ALA A 75 -7.97 17.63 -15.09
C ALA A 75 -7.35 17.32 -16.46
N MET A 76 -6.14 17.82 -16.72
CA MET A 76 -5.39 17.55 -17.94
C MET A 76 -5.09 16.05 -18.08
N VAL A 77 -4.63 15.40 -17.01
CA VAL A 77 -4.36 13.95 -16.98
C VAL A 77 -5.60 13.16 -17.40
N GLY A 78 -6.77 13.46 -16.82
CA GLY A 78 -8.01 12.78 -17.19
C GLY A 78 -8.38 12.98 -18.67
N LEU A 79 -8.17 14.18 -19.22
CA LEU A 79 -8.35 14.44 -20.65
C LEU A 79 -7.36 13.64 -21.51
N LEU A 80 -6.09 13.59 -21.12
CA LEU A 80 -5.04 12.91 -21.86
C LEU A 80 -5.23 11.40 -21.85
N GLU A 81 -5.66 10.81 -20.73
CA GLU A 81 -6.03 9.38 -20.67
C GLU A 81 -7.20 9.04 -21.61
N GLN A 82 -8.13 9.97 -21.83
CA GLN A 82 -9.21 9.78 -22.81
C GLN A 82 -8.70 9.90 -24.27
N LYS A 83 -7.71 10.75 -24.51
CA LYS A 83 -7.20 11.07 -25.85
C LYS A 83 -6.07 10.14 -26.30
N PHE A 84 -5.26 9.64 -25.37
CA PHE A 84 -4.13 8.77 -25.65
C PHE A 84 -4.59 7.31 -25.57
N GLU A 85 -4.53 6.61 -26.70
CA GLU A 85 -4.86 5.20 -26.74
C GLU A 85 -3.87 4.39 -25.90
N LYS A 86 -4.38 3.35 -25.22
CA LYS A 86 -3.57 2.42 -24.40
C LYS A 86 -2.58 3.15 -23.50
N SER A 87 -3.00 4.22 -22.85
CA SER A 87 -2.14 5.04 -22.00
C SER A 87 -2.77 5.21 -20.63
N ARG A 88 -1.94 5.21 -19.59
CA ARG A 88 -2.35 5.48 -18.21
C ARG A 88 -1.37 6.45 -17.59
N PHE A 89 -1.87 7.37 -16.79
CA PHE A 89 -1.04 8.25 -15.99
C PHE A 89 -1.08 7.78 -14.55
N THR A 90 0.08 7.65 -13.92
CA THR A 90 0.15 7.08 -12.58
C THR A 90 1.15 7.85 -11.75
N ARG A 91 0.75 8.24 -10.52
CA ARG A 91 1.63 8.99 -9.65
C ARG A 91 2.69 8.05 -9.07
N VAL A 92 3.94 8.53 -8.96
CA VAL A 92 5.09 7.68 -8.58
C VAL A 92 5.01 7.08 -7.18
N ASP A 93 4.26 7.71 -6.28
CA ASP A 93 4.05 7.24 -4.91
C ASP A 93 2.78 6.39 -4.74
N SER A 94 2.11 6.03 -5.83
CA SER A 94 0.79 5.40 -5.73
C SER A 94 0.81 3.89 -5.46
N ASP A 95 1.94 3.28 -5.74
CA ASP A 95 2.29 1.89 -5.43
C ASP A 95 3.82 1.75 -5.55
N VAL A 96 4.36 0.58 -5.24
CA VAL A 96 5.77 0.27 -5.46
C VAL A 96 6.07 0.24 -6.96
N ILE A 97 7.29 0.66 -7.33
CA ILE A 97 7.65 0.91 -8.73
C ILE A 97 7.42 -0.29 -9.67
N ASP A 98 7.63 -1.52 -9.19
CA ASP A 98 7.44 -2.76 -9.94
C ASP A 98 5.95 -3.10 -10.18
N ARG A 99 5.03 -2.52 -9.40
CA ARG A 99 3.58 -2.64 -9.59
C ARG A 99 3.00 -1.49 -10.43
N LEU A 100 3.68 -0.34 -10.49
CA LEU A 100 3.29 0.77 -11.37
C LEU A 100 3.44 0.40 -12.84
N ILE A 101 4.49 -0.37 -13.18
CA ILE A 101 4.75 -0.85 -14.53
C ILE A 101 5.04 -2.35 -14.47
N VAL A 102 3.97 -3.15 -14.53
CA VAL A 102 4.05 -4.61 -14.44
C VAL A 102 4.63 -5.16 -15.75
N LYS A 103 5.89 -5.61 -15.72
CA LYS A 103 6.60 -6.19 -16.88
C LYS A 103 6.40 -7.69 -17.04
N GLU A 104 6.28 -8.39 -15.92
CA GLU A 104 6.13 -9.85 -15.86
C GLU A 104 5.02 -10.19 -14.86
N GLU A 105 4.54 -11.44 -14.85
CA GLU A 105 3.62 -11.87 -13.80
C GLU A 105 4.27 -11.72 -12.42
N LYS A 106 3.45 -11.46 -11.39
CA LYS A 106 3.92 -11.26 -10.01
C LYS A 106 4.95 -12.35 -9.69
N LYS A 107 6.17 -11.96 -9.32
CA LYS A 107 7.07 -12.87 -8.64
C LYS A 107 6.33 -13.37 -7.40
N ASP A 108 6.23 -14.67 -7.25
CA ASP A 108 5.65 -15.27 -6.06
C ASP A 108 6.31 -14.65 -4.82
N THR A 109 5.49 -14.27 -3.84
CA THR A 109 6.00 -13.75 -2.58
C THR A 109 6.96 -14.78 -1.97
N VAL A 110 8.19 -14.37 -1.67
CA VAL A 110 9.22 -15.24 -1.08
C VAL A 110 8.79 -15.75 0.32
N VAL A 111 7.81 -15.09 0.93
CA VAL A 111 7.23 -15.41 2.24
C VAL A 111 5.92 -16.18 2.11
N SER A 112 5.70 -17.13 3.02
CA SER A 112 4.44 -17.87 3.11
C SER A 112 3.26 -16.96 3.48
N GLU A 113 2.04 -17.38 3.18
CA GLU A 113 0.83 -16.62 3.59
C GLU A 113 0.77 -16.39 5.10
N ALA A 114 1.24 -17.37 5.89
CA ALA A 114 1.28 -17.27 7.35
C ALA A 114 2.33 -16.22 7.80
N ASP A 115 3.52 -16.25 7.22
CA ASP A 115 4.57 -15.26 7.51
C ASP A 115 4.14 -13.85 7.12
N SER A 116 3.55 -13.70 5.93
CA SER A 116 3.00 -12.44 5.44
C SER A 116 1.94 -11.89 6.39
N ARG A 117 1.00 -12.73 6.83
CA ARG A 117 -0.04 -12.35 7.80
C ARG A 117 0.54 -11.92 9.13
N ASN A 118 1.51 -12.66 9.65
CA ASN A 118 2.13 -12.35 10.95
C ASN A 118 2.94 -11.04 10.89
N LEU A 119 3.74 -10.84 9.83
CA LEU A 119 4.43 -9.57 9.59
C LEU A 119 3.43 -8.40 9.51
N SER A 120 2.41 -8.52 8.66
CA SER A 120 1.38 -7.48 8.54
C SER A 120 0.67 -7.21 9.87
N GLY A 121 0.35 -8.25 10.64
CA GLY A 121 -0.30 -8.14 11.93
C GLY A 121 0.54 -7.40 12.99
N ILE A 122 1.84 -7.74 13.09
CA ILE A 122 2.79 -7.10 14.01
C ILE A 122 2.97 -5.63 13.68
N PHE A 123 3.21 -5.31 12.40
CA PHE A 123 3.37 -3.92 11.99
C PHE A 123 2.08 -3.11 12.17
N THR A 124 0.91 -3.71 11.89
CA THR A 124 -0.40 -3.09 12.15
C THR A 124 -0.59 -2.76 13.64
N ALA A 125 -0.17 -3.65 14.54
CA ALA A 125 -0.30 -3.43 15.98
C ALA A 125 0.56 -2.28 16.52
N GLU A 126 1.71 -2.02 15.90
CA GLU A 126 2.65 -0.96 16.30
C GLU A 126 2.46 0.37 15.56
N LEU A 127 1.65 0.39 14.50
CA LEU A 127 1.35 1.62 13.76
C LEU A 127 0.65 2.66 14.67
N PRO A 128 1.12 3.92 14.70
CA PRO A 128 0.46 4.96 15.47
C PRO A 128 -0.88 5.33 14.82
N LYS A 129 -1.84 5.71 15.65
CA LYS A 129 -3.07 6.34 15.15
C LYS A 129 -2.75 7.76 14.68
N ILE A 130 -3.00 8.03 13.41
CA ILE A 130 -2.82 9.35 12.79
C ILE A 130 -4.19 9.86 12.35
N ASP A 131 -4.52 11.09 12.73
CA ASP A 131 -5.80 11.69 12.35
C ASP A 131 -5.94 11.76 10.82
N LYS A 132 -7.10 11.33 10.30
CA LYS A 132 -7.41 11.28 8.86
C LYS A 132 -6.43 10.46 8.02
N ALA A 133 -5.73 9.49 8.61
CA ALA A 133 -4.91 8.55 7.87
C ALA A 133 -5.19 7.11 8.32
N GLU A 134 -5.38 6.23 7.34
CA GLU A 134 -5.57 4.80 7.55
C GLU A 134 -4.49 4.02 6.81
N PHE A 135 -4.00 2.96 7.43
CA PHE A 135 -2.89 2.17 6.91
C PHE A 135 -3.32 0.72 6.68
N HIS A 136 -3.04 0.22 5.48
CA HIS A 136 -3.09 -1.20 5.18
C HIS A 136 -1.67 -1.74 5.09
N VAL A 137 -1.35 -2.79 5.87
CA VAL A 137 -0.01 -3.40 5.83
C VAL A 137 -0.01 -4.62 4.93
N GLU A 138 0.91 -4.65 3.98
CA GLU A 138 1.13 -5.79 3.09
C GLU A 138 2.62 -6.11 2.95
N THR A 139 2.93 -7.30 2.43
CA THR A 139 4.30 -7.70 2.10
C THR A 139 4.50 -7.73 0.59
N ALA A 140 5.71 -7.40 0.14
CA ALA A 140 6.10 -7.49 -1.26
C ALA A 140 7.59 -7.85 -1.39
N ALA A 141 7.96 -8.47 -2.50
CA ALA A 141 9.34 -8.68 -2.89
C ALA A 141 9.80 -7.48 -3.72
N LEU A 142 10.63 -6.59 -3.15
CA LEU A 142 11.12 -5.37 -3.81
C LEU A 142 12.61 -5.42 -4.13
N GLY A 143 13.29 -6.55 -3.86
CA GLY A 143 14.74 -6.71 -3.96
C GLY A 143 15.49 -6.28 -2.70
N GLU A 144 16.70 -6.80 -2.51
CA GLU A 144 17.46 -6.65 -1.27
C GLU A 144 17.96 -5.22 -1.01
N GLU A 145 18.15 -4.43 -2.07
CA GLU A 145 18.65 -3.05 -2.03
C GLU A 145 17.54 -2.00 -1.87
N ALA A 146 16.27 -2.37 -2.07
CA ALA A 146 15.15 -1.46 -1.89
C ALA A 146 14.83 -1.26 -0.40
N SER A 147 14.25 -0.11 -0.06
CA SER A 147 13.89 0.23 1.33
C SER A 147 13.15 -0.91 2.05
N PRO A 148 13.41 -1.15 3.35
CA PRO A 148 12.78 -2.22 4.13
C PRO A 148 11.26 -2.04 4.26
N VAL A 149 10.82 -0.80 4.36
CA VAL A 149 9.41 -0.42 4.48
C VAL A 149 9.17 0.80 3.62
N MET A 150 8.10 0.79 2.83
CA MET A 150 7.66 1.91 2.01
C MET A 150 6.20 2.22 2.33
N ILE A 151 5.83 3.51 2.26
CA ILE A 151 4.42 3.90 2.30
C ILE A 151 4.01 4.26 0.88
N THR A 152 2.84 3.84 0.43
CA THR A 152 2.28 4.27 -0.86
C THR A 152 0.87 4.78 -0.66
N GLN A 153 0.39 5.63 -1.55
CA GLN A 153 -0.95 6.22 -1.43
C GLN A 153 -1.83 5.80 -2.61
N SER A 154 -2.93 5.09 -2.36
CA SER A 154 -3.79 4.55 -3.41
C SER A 154 -4.23 5.62 -4.43
N GLU A 155 -3.84 5.44 -5.71
CA GLU A 155 -4.21 6.34 -6.81
C GLU A 155 -5.74 6.47 -6.93
N TYR A 156 -6.46 5.37 -6.79
CA TYR A 156 -7.92 5.34 -6.92
C TYR A 156 -8.58 6.23 -5.87
N MET A 157 -8.24 6.03 -4.59
CA MET A 157 -8.84 6.81 -3.51
C MET A 157 -8.47 8.30 -3.62
N ARG A 158 -7.23 8.60 -4.00
CA ARG A 158 -6.81 9.99 -4.24
C ARG A 158 -7.63 10.63 -5.37
N ARG A 159 -7.76 9.96 -6.51
CA ARG A 159 -8.55 10.46 -7.66
C ARG A 159 -10.03 10.64 -7.29
N MET A 160 -10.60 9.74 -6.52
CA MET A 160 -11.98 9.86 -6.03
C MET A 160 -12.16 11.06 -5.11
N LYS A 161 -11.20 11.29 -4.20
CA LYS A 161 -11.17 12.46 -3.32
C LYS A 161 -11.00 13.76 -4.11
N ASP A 162 -10.17 13.78 -5.14
CA ASP A 162 -10.04 14.95 -6.03
C ASP A 162 -11.31 15.21 -6.84
N MET A 163 -11.94 14.16 -7.37
CA MET A 163 -13.20 14.27 -8.10
C MET A 163 -14.35 14.79 -7.23
N SER A 164 -14.39 14.40 -5.94
CA SER A 164 -15.41 14.88 -5.00
C SER A 164 -15.39 16.39 -4.76
N LYS A 165 -14.25 17.06 -4.98
CA LYS A 165 -14.14 18.52 -4.86
C LYS A 165 -14.98 19.25 -5.93
N PHE A 166 -15.26 18.59 -7.05
CA PHE A 166 -15.96 19.18 -8.19
C PHE A 166 -17.39 18.65 -8.40
N GLN A 167 -17.74 17.50 -7.82
CA GLN A 167 -19.08 16.90 -7.93
C GLN A 167 -19.83 16.89 -6.60
N GLN A 168 -20.92 17.66 -6.51
CA GLN A 168 -21.72 17.83 -5.28
C GLN A 168 -22.31 16.52 -4.71
N GLY A 169 -22.46 15.46 -5.53
CA GLY A 169 -22.99 14.15 -5.10
C GLY A 169 -21.96 13.22 -4.46
N MET A 170 -20.68 13.60 -4.40
CA MET A 170 -19.57 12.73 -3.98
C MET A 170 -18.85 13.23 -2.72
N SER A 171 -19.46 14.15 -1.96
CA SER A 171 -18.85 14.81 -0.79
C SER A 171 -18.29 13.84 0.25
N PHE A 172 -18.88 12.65 0.38
CA PHE A 172 -18.42 11.58 1.26
C PHE A 172 -16.95 11.19 1.03
N TYR A 173 -16.49 11.13 -0.23
CA TYR A 173 -15.09 10.81 -0.53
C TYR A 173 -14.12 11.91 -0.10
N GLY A 174 -14.60 13.16 0.00
CA GLY A 174 -13.82 14.28 0.52
C GLY A 174 -13.55 14.19 2.02
N GLU A 175 -14.46 13.55 2.76
CA GLU A 175 -14.39 13.39 4.22
C GLU A 175 -13.63 12.12 4.65
N MET A 176 -13.37 11.20 3.72
CA MET A 176 -12.64 9.97 4.00
C MET A 176 -11.16 10.24 4.37
N PRO A 177 -10.61 9.45 5.31
CA PRO A 177 -9.17 9.42 5.58
C PRO A 177 -8.35 9.15 4.31
N ASP A 178 -7.11 9.62 4.31
CA ASP A 178 -6.13 9.21 3.31
C ASP A 178 -5.75 7.75 3.56
N MET A 179 -5.85 6.93 2.51
CA MET A 179 -5.55 5.51 2.56
C MET A 179 -4.11 5.27 2.10
N TYR A 180 -3.29 4.78 3.02
CA TYR A 180 -1.89 4.42 2.80
C TYR A 180 -1.71 2.90 2.81
N ASN A 181 -0.80 2.39 1.99
CA ASN A 181 -0.29 1.04 2.15
C ASN A 181 1.11 1.11 2.76
N LEU A 182 1.34 0.41 3.86
CA LEU A 182 2.66 0.17 4.41
C LEU A 182 3.17 -1.15 3.82
N VAL A 183 4.07 -1.07 2.86
CA VAL A 183 4.62 -2.22 2.14
C VAL A 183 5.92 -2.67 2.80
N LEU A 184 5.92 -3.90 3.31
CA LEU A 184 7.09 -4.54 3.93
C LEU A 184 7.89 -5.29 2.86
N ASN A 185 9.14 -4.90 2.65
CA ASN A 185 10.02 -5.54 1.67
C ASN A 185 10.57 -6.86 2.22
N ALA A 186 9.96 -7.98 1.83
CA ALA A 186 10.32 -9.32 2.30
C ALA A 186 11.73 -9.75 1.85
N ASP A 187 12.30 -9.11 0.83
CA ASP A 187 13.67 -9.40 0.38
C ASP A 187 14.72 -8.69 1.25
N HIS A 188 14.35 -7.62 1.95
CA HIS A 188 15.28 -6.81 2.70
C HIS A 188 15.74 -7.50 3.99
N LYS A 189 17.05 -7.40 4.27
CA LYS A 189 17.70 -8.03 5.43
C LYS A 189 16.98 -7.76 6.75
N LEU A 190 16.64 -6.50 7.06
CA LEU A 190 15.95 -6.15 8.31
C LEU A 190 14.56 -6.80 8.46
N VAL A 191 13.82 -6.97 7.36
CA VAL A 191 12.50 -7.62 7.41
C VAL A 191 12.65 -9.13 7.60
N LYS A 192 13.67 -9.73 6.96
CA LYS A 192 14.04 -11.13 7.19
C LYS A 192 14.46 -11.38 8.65
N GLU A 193 15.25 -10.49 9.25
CA GLU A 193 15.63 -10.56 10.67
C GLU A 193 14.40 -10.50 11.60
N VAL A 194 13.46 -9.60 11.34
CA VAL A 194 12.19 -9.54 12.10
C VAL A 194 11.39 -10.83 11.95
N LEU A 195 11.36 -11.40 10.74
CA LEU A 195 10.65 -12.64 10.45
C LEU A 195 11.27 -13.85 11.18
N GLU A 196 12.60 -13.95 11.17
CA GLU A 196 13.34 -15.00 11.86
C GLU A 196 13.14 -14.93 13.38
N ASP A 197 13.27 -13.74 13.97
CA ASP A 197 13.04 -13.50 15.41
C ASP A 197 11.58 -13.84 15.81
N MET A 198 10.62 -13.48 14.96
CA MET A 198 9.21 -13.78 15.16
C MET A 198 8.96 -15.29 15.16
N ASN A 199 9.51 -16.01 14.17
CA ASN A 199 9.34 -17.46 14.07
C ASN A 199 10.02 -18.22 15.22
N GLN A 200 11.09 -17.68 15.80
CA GLN A 200 11.72 -18.26 16.98
C GLN A 200 10.90 -18.02 18.26
N ASN A 201 10.31 -16.83 18.42
CA ASN A 201 9.72 -16.42 19.70
C ASN A 201 8.19 -16.55 19.77
N LEU A 202 7.48 -16.58 18.64
CA LEU A 202 6.02 -16.54 18.60
C LEU A 202 5.37 -17.81 18.06
N SER A 203 6.08 -18.66 17.34
CA SER A 203 5.46 -19.82 16.69
C SER A 203 4.72 -20.74 17.66
N GLU A 204 5.26 -21.01 18.85
CA GLU A 204 4.58 -21.83 19.86
C GLU A 204 3.27 -21.21 20.38
N LYS A 205 3.18 -19.87 20.41
CA LYS A 205 1.99 -19.13 20.86
C LYS A 205 0.96 -18.99 19.75
N LEU A 206 1.41 -18.78 18.51
CA LEU A 206 0.55 -18.55 17.35
C LEU A 206 -0.02 -19.86 16.80
N GLN A 207 0.75 -20.95 16.78
CA GLN A 207 0.31 -22.23 16.22
C GLN A 207 -1.02 -22.76 16.78
N PRO A 208 -1.29 -22.78 18.10
CA PRO A 208 -2.59 -23.23 18.61
C PRO A 208 -3.74 -22.30 18.17
N ILE A 209 -3.50 -20.98 18.13
CA ILE A 209 -4.49 -19.99 17.68
C ILE A 209 -4.81 -20.19 16.20
N GLU A 210 -3.79 -20.35 15.35
CA GLU A 210 -3.94 -20.59 13.91
C GLU A 210 -4.67 -21.91 13.61
N ASN A 211 -4.41 -22.96 14.41
CA ASN A 211 -5.12 -24.23 14.26
C ASN A 211 -6.61 -24.10 14.62
N GLU A 212 -6.93 -23.37 15.69
CA GLU A 212 -8.31 -23.13 16.10
C GLU A 212 -9.05 -22.28 15.06
N ILE A 213 -8.44 -21.20 14.57
CA ILE A 213 -8.99 -20.36 13.49
C ILE A 213 -9.31 -21.23 12.27
N LYS A 214 -8.36 -22.04 11.80
CA LYS A 214 -8.59 -22.95 10.65
C LYS A 214 -9.75 -23.91 10.89
N GLY A 215 -9.86 -24.47 12.10
CA GLY A 215 -10.97 -25.36 12.47
C GLY A 215 -12.32 -24.65 12.47
N LEU A 216 -12.37 -23.44 13.01
CA LEU A 216 -13.57 -22.61 13.05
C LEU A 216 -13.98 -22.11 11.66
N GLU A 217 -13.03 -21.73 10.81
CA GLU A 217 -13.29 -21.35 9.41
C GLU A 217 -13.87 -22.52 8.62
N ALA A 218 -13.30 -23.72 8.75
CA ALA A 218 -13.85 -24.91 8.11
C ALA A 218 -15.28 -25.22 8.60
N ARG A 219 -15.56 -24.98 9.89
CA ARG A 219 -16.91 -25.13 10.46
C ARG A 219 -17.87 -24.07 9.91
N ARG A 220 -17.46 -22.81 9.84
CA ARG A 220 -18.24 -21.71 9.25
C ARG A 220 -18.59 -22.02 7.79
N ASP A 221 -17.61 -22.45 7.01
CA ASP A 221 -17.79 -22.76 5.60
C ASP A 221 -18.75 -23.95 5.41
N ALA A 222 -18.66 -24.97 6.26
CA ALA A 222 -19.60 -26.09 6.27
C ALA A 222 -21.04 -25.65 6.63
N LEU A 223 -21.21 -24.77 7.62
CA LEU A 223 -22.50 -24.20 8.00
C LEU A 223 -23.09 -23.37 6.85
N HIS A 224 -22.28 -22.47 6.27
CA HIS A 224 -22.67 -21.66 5.12
C HIS A 224 -23.07 -22.54 3.92
N ALA A 225 -22.32 -23.60 3.63
CA ALA A 225 -22.65 -24.52 2.54
C ALA A 225 -23.97 -25.27 2.78
N ALA A 226 -24.25 -25.66 4.04
CA ALA A 226 -25.51 -26.33 4.41
C ALA A 226 -26.73 -25.37 4.39
N GLN A 227 -26.48 -24.07 4.53
CA GLN A 227 -27.50 -23.04 4.66
C GLN A 227 -27.65 -22.17 3.40
N LYS A 228 -26.83 -22.38 2.36
CA LYS A 228 -26.74 -21.51 1.17
C LYS A 228 -28.06 -21.28 0.42
N ASP A 229 -28.98 -22.24 0.48
CA ASP A 229 -30.27 -22.21 -0.22
C ASP A 229 -31.42 -21.72 0.69
N LYS A 230 -31.12 -21.42 1.96
CA LYS A 230 -32.07 -20.91 2.94
C LYS A 230 -31.90 -19.40 3.07
N LYS A 231 -33.01 -18.67 3.13
CA LYS A 231 -32.96 -17.27 3.58
C LYS A 231 -32.72 -17.19 5.08
N TYR A 232 -32.23 -16.05 5.55
CA TYR A 232 -31.92 -15.84 6.98
C TYR A 232 -33.14 -16.07 7.90
N ASP A 233 -34.34 -15.69 7.43
CA ASP A 233 -35.62 -15.91 8.12
C ASP A 233 -36.10 -17.36 8.10
N GLU A 234 -35.53 -18.20 7.21
CA GLU A 234 -35.80 -19.64 7.09
C GLU A 234 -34.81 -20.50 7.90
N LEU A 235 -33.77 -19.88 8.50
CA LEU A 235 -32.85 -20.55 9.41
C LEU A 235 -33.54 -20.86 10.74
N THR A 236 -33.30 -22.08 11.25
CA THR A 236 -33.75 -22.45 12.60
C THR A 236 -33.03 -21.62 13.66
N ASP A 237 -33.59 -21.55 14.87
CA ASP A 237 -32.90 -20.87 15.98
C ASP A 237 -31.55 -21.54 16.30
N ASP A 238 -31.46 -22.86 16.16
CA ASP A 238 -30.22 -23.62 16.28
C ASP A 238 -29.20 -23.23 15.18
N ASP A 239 -29.63 -23.10 13.91
CA ASP A 239 -28.77 -22.69 12.79
C ASP A 239 -28.17 -21.29 13.06
N LYS A 240 -29.00 -20.35 13.52
CA LYS A 240 -28.58 -18.97 13.86
C LYS A 240 -27.61 -18.93 15.03
N GLU A 241 -27.90 -19.70 16.08
CA GLU A 241 -27.05 -19.78 17.27
C GLU A 241 -25.69 -20.42 16.93
N GLN A 242 -25.65 -21.46 16.09
CA GLN A 242 -24.39 -22.06 15.64
C GLN A 242 -23.52 -21.09 14.84
N ASN A 243 -24.11 -20.35 13.90
CA ASN A 243 -23.39 -19.33 13.14
C ASN A 243 -22.80 -18.28 14.07
N LYS A 244 -23.64 -17.74 14.98
CA LYS A 244 -23.21 -16.74 15.96
C LYS A 244 -22.07 -17.25 16.84
N GLN A 245 -22.15 -18.47 17.37
CA GLN A 245 -21.10 -19.05 18.21
C GLN A 245 -19.78 -19.21 17.47
N VAL A 246 -19.82 -19.62 16.20
CA VAL A 246 -18.62 -19.75 15.36
C VAL A 246 -18.02 -18.37 15.08
N ASP A 247 -18.83 -17.37 14.76
CA ASP A 247 -18.37 -16.00 14.52
C ASP A 247 -17.77 -15.36 15.79
N GLU A 248 -18.39 -15.54 16.95
CA GLU A 248 -17.87 -15.07 18.24
C GLU A 248 -16.56 -15.78 18.62
N ALA A 249 -16.46 -17.09 18.39
CA ALA A 249 -15.23 -17.85 18.63
C ALA A 249 -14.10 -17.42 17.68
N LEU A 250 -14.40 -17.17 16.40
CA LEU A 250 -13.44 -16.63 15.43
C LEU A 250 -12.94 -15.25 15.87
N ALA A 251 -13.86 -14.35 16.24
CA ALA A 251 -13.49 -13.02 16.72
C ALA A 251 -12.59 -13.08 17.96
N ALA A 252 -12.89 -13.98 18.91
CA ALA A 252 -12.06 -14.18 20.10
C ALA A 252 -10.64 -14.69 19.76
N GLN A 253 -10.51 -15.64 18.81
CA GLN A 253 -9.19 -16.11 18.37
C GLN A 253 -8.41 -15.04 17.59
N GLU A 254 -9.09 -14.25 16.76
CA GLU A 254 -8.51 -13.10 16.07
C GLU A 254 -7.97 -12.05 17.06
N ASP A 255 -8.71 -11.77 18.12
CA ASP A 255 -8.27 -10.83 19.15
C ASP A 255 -7.10 -11.40 19.99
N ALA A 256 -7.12 -12.70 20.32
CA ALA A 256 -5.98 -13.37 20.95
C ALA A 256 -4.73 -13.30 20.07
N ARG A 257 -4.87 -13.49 18.75
CA ARG A 257 -3.77 -13.35 17.80
C ARG A 257 -3.21 -11.93 17.76
N LYS A 258 -4.08 -10.92 17.69
CA LYS A 258 -3.68 -9.50 17.73
C LYS A 258 -2.95 -9.15 19.03
N GLU A 259 -3.37 -9.73 20.16
CA GLU A 259 -2.67 -9.52 21.44
C GLU A 259 -1.25 -10.10 21.41
N VAL A 260 -1.05 -11.29 20.83
CA VAL A 260 0.28 -11.87 20.65
C VAL A 260 1.16 -10.96 19.77
N TRP A 261 0.63 -10.48 18.65
CA TRP A 261 1.35 -9.54 17.77
C TRP A 261 1.70 -8.23 18.47
N ALA A 262 0.74 -7.61 19.17
CA ALA A 262 0.95 -6.35 19.89
C ALA A 262 1.96 -6.49 21.04
N ASN A 263 2.01 -7.65 21.71
CA ASN A 263 2.99 -7.90 22.76
C ASN A 263 4.41 -8.09 22.20
N TYR A 264 4.54 -8.74 21.05
CA TYR A 264 5.82 -8.87 20.36
C TYR A 264 6.31 -7.54 19.81
N GLY A 265 5.45 -6.77 19.13
CA GLY A 265 5.78 -5.48 18.55
C GLY A 265 6.43 -4.52 19.55
N LYS A 266 5.89 -4.45 20.77
CA LYS A 266 6.44 -3.65 21.89
C LYS A 266 7.83 -4.10 22.37
N GLN A 267 8.17 -5.37 22.19
CA GLN A 267 9.44 -5.96 22.64
C GLN A 267 10.50 -5.95 21.55
N ASN A 268 10.09 -5.97 20.28
CA ASN A 268 11.02 -5.96 19.16
C ASN A 268 11.54 -4.52 18.90
N PRO A 269 12.88 -4.30 18.90
CA PRO A 269 13.44 -2.96 18.72
C PRO A 269 13.45 -2.49 17.26
N ILE A 270 13.33 -3.39 16.29
CA ILE A 270 13.45 -3.09 14.86
C ILE A 270 12.11 -2.62 14.28
N VAL A 271 11.01 -3.29 14.60
CA VAL A 271 9.66 -2.97 14.09
C VAL A 271 9.28 -1.49 14.26
N PRO A 272 9.30 -0.89 15.47
CA PRO A 272 8.93 0.50 15.64
C PRO A 272 9.89 1.46 14.92
N GLN A 273 11.18 1.10 14.81
CA GLN A 273 12.17 1.92 14.10
C GLN A 273 11.88 1.94 12.58
N LEU A 274 11.52 0.79 12.00
CA LEU A 274 11.16 0.69 10.59
C LEU A 274 9.87 1.47 10.28
N ILE A 275 8.86 1.39 11.15
CA ILE A 275 7.62 2.17 11.04
C ILE A 275 7.92 3.66 11.08
N ASP A 276 8.69 4.13 12.07
CA ASP A 276 9.01 5.54 12.20
C ASP A 276 9.80 6.07 11.01
N LEU A 277 10.77 5.31 10.48
CA LEU A 277 11.52 5.70 9.30
C LEU A 277 10.61 5.88 8.09
N ALA A 278 9.68 4.95 7.88
CA ALA A 278 8.71 5.05 6.78
C ALA A 278 7.78 6.27 6.96
N LEU A 279 7.27 6.49 8.18
CA LEU A 279 6.42 7.66 8.49
C LEU A 279 7.20 8.97 8.36
N LEU A 280 8.48 9.01 8.75
CA LEU A 280 9.33 10.18 8.65
C LEU A 280 9.59 10.54 7.18
N GLN A 281 9.91 9.56 6.36
CA GLN A 281 10.11 9.74 4.91
C GLN A 281 8.88 10.34 4.21
N ASN A 282 7.69 10.07 4.74
CA ASN A 282 6.43 10.57 4.18
C ASN A 282 5.88 11.80 4.91
N GLY A 283 6.67 12.41 5.81
CA GLY A 283 6.24 13.59 6.58
C GLY A 283 5.08 13.33 7.55
N LEU A 284 4.77 12.06 7.84
CA LEU A 284 3.68 11.60 8.70
C LEU A 284 4.12 11.46 10.18
N LEU A 285 5.44 11.33 10.43
CA LEU A 285 5.96 11.24 11.80
C LEU A 285 6.06 12.62 12.46
N ARG A 286 5.16 12.91 13.41
CA ARG A 286 5.07 14.23 14.08
C ARG A 286 4.84 14.11 15.59
N GLY A 287 5.03 15.22 16.30
CA GLY A 287 4.67 15.36 17.71
C GLY A 287 5.38 14.39 18.66
N GLU A 288 4.62 13.71 19.51
CA GLU A 288 5.14 12.77 20.51
C GLU A 288 5.86 11.58 19.86
N ALA A 289 5.32 11.04 18.75
CA ALA A 289 5.92 9.92 18.02
C ALA A 289 7.31 10.28 17.48
N LEU A 290 7.45 11.45 16.85
CA LEU A 290 8.74 11.97 16.39
C LEU A 290 9.74 12.15 17.55
N SER A 291 9.27 12.65 18.69
CA SER A 291 10.12 12.83 19.87
C SER A 291 10.62 11.49 20.42
N LYS A 292 9.79 10.44 20.42
CA LYS A 292 10.17 9.08 20.82
C LYS A 292 11.19 8.48 19.86
N PHE A 293 10.96 8.62 18.55
CA PHE A 293 11.90 8.18 17.52
C PHE A 293 13.29 8.82 17.67
N ILE A 294 13.35 10.15 17.86
CA ILE A 294 14.63 10.86 18.03
C ILE A 294 15.36 10.35 19.28
N ARG A 295 14.66 10.15 20.41
CA ARG A 295 15.27 9.62 21.63
C ARG A 295 15.85 8.22 21.42
N ARG A 296 15.07 7.30 20.84
CA ARG A 296 15.55 5.95 20.50
C ARG A 296 16.77 5.99 19.59
N SER A 297 16.72 6.81 18.54
CA SER A 297 17.82 6.95 17.58
C SER A 297 19.09 7.51 18.24
N VAL A 298 18.96 8.48 19.15
CA VAL A 298 20.10 8.99 19.93
C VAL A 298 20.67 7.92 20.86
N ASP A 299 19.82 7.13 21.51
CA ASP A 299 20.29 6.07 22.41
C ASP A 299 20.98 4.93 21.65
N LEU A 300 20.53 4.61 20.44
CA LEU A 300 21.20 3.66 19.54
C LEU A 300 22.60 4.13 19.11
N ILE A 301 22.82 5.44 18.95
CA ILE A 301 24.13 6.01 18.59
C ILE A 301 25.09 6.04 19.80
N LYS A 302 24.55 6.10 21.02
CA LYS A 302 25.36 6.11 22.26
C LYS A 302 25.82 4.72 22.68
N GLY A 303 25.12 3.67 22.25
CA GLY A 303 25.49 2.27 22.45
C GLY A 303 26.64 1.85 21.57
#